data_AF-A0A179HT96-F1
#
_entry.id   AF-A0A179HT96-F1
#
_cell.length_a   1.000
_cell.length_b   1.000
_cell.length_c   1.000
_cell.angle_alpha   90.00
_cell.angle_beta   90.00
_cell.angle_gamma   90.00
#
_symmetry.space_group_name_H-M   'P 1'
#
loop_
_entity.id
_entity.type
_entity.pdbx_description
1 polymer ?
#
loop_
_entity_poly.entity_id
_entity_poly.type
_entity_poly.pdbx_seq_one_letter_code
_entity_poly.pdbx_strand_id
1 'polypeptide(L)'
;MTVGPSASPKGVFANGPQRRTWWKEASVYQIYPASFCDANGDGFGDIPGVVSKLDYLKALGVDVVWLCPGSAWSYDEHTGEYYLRLFAREQPDLNWENPAVVREVHDVMDFWLSKGVDGFRMDVINLISKTPGFPDAPITIPHDEFQPAHIHYAYGPRLHEFLRGLRRILDKYDAFSVGEMPWVDDERDVIRAVAADRMELNMIFQMDIVSIDYGPEGKFSPKPWTLPSLKAIVEKWQTYMYNNNGWNALFLENHDQSRSVSRFTPHRPTSRKYAATMLATFIGLQAGTLFIYQGQELGMANLPESWPTEEYKDVETQTLYQLSVNAPSVLIRDMF
;
A
#
# COMPACT_ATOMS: atom_id res chain seq x y z
N MET A 1 -46.25 -38.97 20.41
CA MET A 1 -45.07 -38.13 20.71
C MET A 1 -44.64 -37.46 19.43
N THR A 2 -45.11 -36.25 19.19
CA THR A 2 -44.70 -35.39 18.09
C THR A 2 -43.60 -34.47 18.60
N VAL A 3 -42.40 -34.62 18.06
CA VAL A 3 -41.27 -33.73 18.36
C VAL A 3 -41.29 -32.61 17.32
N GLY A 4 -41.56 -31.39 17.75
CA GLY A 4 -40.90 -30.20 17.22
C GLY A 4 -40.23 -29.49 18.41
N PRO A 5 -39.44 -28.42 18.22
CA PRO A 5 -38.79 -27.85 17.03
C PRO A 5 -37.24 -27.77 17.20
N SER A 6 -36.49 -27.32 16.18
CA SER A 6 -35.27 -26.54 16.45
C SER A 6 -35.35 -25.23 15.66
N ALA A 7 -35.59 -24.16 16.39
CA ALA A 7 -35.47 -22.81 15.87
C ALA A 7 -33.98 -22.53 15.68
N SER A 8 -33.60 -22.20 14.45
CA SER A 8 -32.29 -21.66 14.11
C SER A 8 -32.04 -20.40 14.94
N PRO A 9 -30.86 -20.21 15.55
CA PRO A 9 -30.56 -18.96 16.22
C PRO A 9 -30.47 -17.86 15.15
N LYS A 10 -31.47 -16.97 15.13
CA LYS A 10 -31.40 -15.71 14.39
C LYS A 10 -30.16 -14.97 14.90
N GLY A 11 -29.18 -14.80 14.03
CA GLY A 11 -27.99 -13.98 14.28
C GLY A 11 -28.44 -12.61 14.78
N VAL A 12 -27.97 -12.27 15.97
CA VAL A 12 -28.12 -10.94 16.55
C VAL A 12 -27.22 -10.03 15.73
N PHE A 13 -27.79 -9.32 14.76
CA PHE A 13 -27.15 -8.13 14.20
C PHE A 13 -27.08 -7.08 15.31
N ALA A 14 -26.00 -7.09 16.07
CA ALA A 14 -25.67 -6.02 17.01
C ALA A 14 -25.17 -4.80 16.23
N ASN A 15 -25.99 -4.26 15.33
CA ASN A 15 -25.70 -3.01 14.62
C ASN A 15 -26.20 -1.84 15.46
N GLY A 16 -25.43 -1.49 16.50
CA GLY A 16 -25.46 -0.12 17.01
C GLY A 16 -24.96 0.83 15.90
N PRO A 17 -25.36 2.12 15.91
CA PRO A 17 -24.83 3.07 14.94
C PRO A 17 -23.30 3.10 15.04
N GLN A 18 -22.59 2.88 13.93
CA GLN A 18 -21.14 3.04 13.90
C GLN A 18 -20.80 4.46 14.39
N ARG A 19 -19.89 4.56 15.35
CA ARG A 19 -19.46 5.85 15.90
C ARG A 19 -18.80 6.65 14.78
N ARG A 20 -19.28 7.89 14.56
CA ARG A 20 -18.65 8.84 13.64
C ARG A 20 -17.26 9.20 14.18
N THR A 21 -16.26 9.20 13.31
CA THR A 21 -14.87 9.55 13.64
C THR A 21 -14.32 10.40 12.51
N TRP A 22 -13.51 11.42 12.82
CA TRP A 22 -13.10 12.43 11.84
C TRP A 22 -12.37 11.84 10.63
N TRP A 23 -11.46 10.87 10.84
CA TRP A 23 -10.68 10.24 9.77
C TRP A 23 -11.51 9.32 8.86
N LYS A 24 -12.69 8.86 9.31
CA LYS A 24 -13.63 8.10 8.46
C LYS A 24 -14.32 8.98 7.42
N GLU A 25 -14.40 10.27 7.70
CA GLU A 25 -15.13 11.26 6.90
C GLU A 25 -14.18 12.20 6.15
N ALA A 26 -12.87 12.05 6.38
CA ALA A 26 -11.83 12.77 5.68
C ALA A 26 -11.66 12.23 4.25
N SER A 27 -11.27 13.13 3.35
CA SER A 27 -10.55 12.77 2.13
C SER A 27 -9.09 13.10 2.35
N VAL A 28 -8.22 12.13 2.11
CA VAL A 28 -6.76 12.27 2.13
C VAL A 28 -6.33 12.49 0.69
N TYR A 29 -5.41 13.41 0.44
CA TYR A 29 -4.74 13.48 -0.85
C TYR A 29 -3.28 13.05 -0.65
N GLN A 30 -2.57 12.74 -1.70
CA GLN A 30 -1.21 12.23 -1.62
C GLN A 30 -0.38 12.91 -2.71
N ILE A 31 0.73 13.49 -2.31
CA ILE A 31 1.66 14.33 -3.02
C ILE A 31 2.92 13.49 -3.00
N TYR A 32 3.85 13.82 -3.85
CA TYR A 32 5.21 13.39 -3.73
C TYR A 32 6.06 14.65 -3.78
N PRO A 33 6.69 15.10 -2.67
CA PRO A 33 7.36 16.38 -2.58
C PRO A 33 8.28 16.63 -3.76
N ALA A 34 9.13 15.65 -4.08
CA ALA A 34 10.13 15.75 -5.13
C ALA A 34 9.54 16.02 -6.52
N SER A 35 8.26 15.74 -6.77
CA SER A 35 7.59 15.98 -8.06
C SER A 35 6.34 16.86 -7.95
N PHE A 36 6.21 17.65 -6.88
CA PHE A 36 5.04 18.49 -6.66
C PHE A 36 5.24 19.94 -7.11
N CYS A 37 6.13 20.67 -6.44
CA CYS A 37 6.41 22.07 -6.75
C CYS A 37 7.81 22.43 -6.25
N ASP A 38 8.67 22.86 -7.17
CA ASP A 38 10.01 23.37 -6.87
C ASP A 38 9.93 24.89 -6.62
N ALA A 39 10.34 25.33 -5.43
CA ALA A 39 10.37 26.75 -5.06
C ALA A 39 11.75 27.40 -5.21
N ASN A 40 12.81 26.61 -5.44
CA ASN A 40 14.19 27.09 -5.41
C ASN A 40 14.92 26.96 -6.76
N GLY A 41 14.35 26.22 -7.71
CA GLY A 41 14.84 26.04 -9.07
C GLY A 41 15.87 24.93 -9.25
N ASP A 42 16.06 24.03 -8.27
CA ASP A 42 16.99 22.90 -8.35
C ASP A 42 16.45 21.70 -9.16
N GLY A 43 15.19 21.76 -9.59
CA GLY A 43 14.51 20.73 -10.37
C GLY A 43 13.76 19.69 -9.54
N PHE A 44 13.78 19.79 -8.20
CA PHE A 44 13.03 18.93 -7.29
C PHE A 44 12.05 19.76 -6.48
N GLY A 45 10.85 19.21 -6.26
CA GLY A 45 9.91 19.87 -5.36
C GLY A 45 10.35 19.82 -3.90
N ASP A 46 10.03 20.87 -3.16
CA ASP A 46 10.50 21.09 -1.79
C ASP A 46 9.39 21.56 -0.84
N ILE A 47 9.67 21.56 0.47
CA ILE A 47 8.69 21.94 1.49
C ILE A 47 8.18 23.39 1.28
N PRO A 48 9.01 24.40 0.96
CA PRO A 48 8.50 25.72 0.59
C PRO A 48 7.54 25.71 -0.62
N GLY A 49 7.82 24.89 -1.63
CA GLY A 49 6.95 24.66 -2.77
C GLY A 49 5.61 24.06 -2.39
N VAL A 50 5.60 23.04 -1.52
CA VAL A 50 4.37 22.48 -0.92
C VAL A 50 3.58 23.55 -0.15
N VAL A 51 4.26 24.32 0.72
CA VAL A 51 3.66 25.41 1.49
C VAL A 51 3.00 26.46 0.59
N SER A 52 3.62 26.78 -0.55
CA SER A 52 3.10 27.75 -1.52
C SER A 52 1.76 27.34 -2.16
N LYS A 53 1.41 26.05 -2.08
CA LYS A 53 0.16 25.49 -2.63
C LYS A 53 -0.88 25.21 -1.56
N LEU A 54 -0.69 25.61 -0.30
CA LEU A 54 -1.63 25.29 0.78
C LEU A 54 -3.07 25.78 0.54
N ASP A 55 -3.33 26.88 -0.19
CA ASP A 55 -4.72 27.27 -0.54
C ASP A 55 -5.35 26.36 -1.61
N TYR A 56 -4.54 25.82 -2.52
CA TYR A 56 -4.93 24.78 -3.48
C TYR A 56 -5.08 23.41 -2.80
N LEU A 57 -4.20 23.10 -1.85
CA LEU A 57 -4.17 21.86 -1.07
C LEU A 57 -5.19 21.85 0.08
N LYS A 58 -5.65 23.01 0.56
CA LYS A 58 -6.87 23.15 1.38
C LYS A 58 -8.13 22.83 0.59
N ALA A 59 -8.01 22.79 -0.74
CA ALA A 59 -8.97 22.14 -1.63
C ALA A 59 -8.57 20.71 -2.04
N LEU A 60 -7.38 20.17 -1.66
CA LEU A 60 -6.83 18.86 -2.10
C LEU A 60 -5.94 18.10 -1.04
N GLY A 61 -4.59 18.22 -0.89
CA GLY A 61 -3.77 17.92 0.36
C GLY A 61 -2.84 16.65 0.58
N VAL A 62 -1.53 16.79 0.96
CA VAL A 62 -0.50 15.80 1.54
C VAL A 62 0.41 15.03 0.55
N ASP A 63 1.62 14.46 0.94
CA ASP A 63 3.04 14.22 0.38
C ASP A 63 3.86 12.88 0.73
N VAL A 64 4.67 12.23 -0.19
CA VAL A 64 5.92 11.33 -0.17
C VAL A 64 5.97 10.06 -1.14
N VAL A 65 7.16 9.65 -1.71
CA VAL A 65 7.46 8.35 -2.46
C VAL A 65 8.65 7.52 -1.94
N TRP A 66 8.62 6.24 -2.37
CA TRP A 66 9.30 4.99 -2.03
C TRP A 66 10.10 4.34 -3.22
N LEU A 67 10.89 3.28 -2.96
CA LEU A 67 11.74 2.51 -3.91
C LEU A 67 11.80 0.99 -3.55
N CYS A 68 11.87 0.08 -4.55
CA CYS A 68 11.99 -1.41 -4.47
C CYS A 68 12.78 -2.00 -5.67
N PRO A 69 13.01 -3.33 -5.83
CA PRO A 69 13.81 -4.25 -5.00
C PRO A 69 15.01 -4.90 -5.75
N GLY A 70 15.84 -5.64 -4.98
CA GLY A 70 16.84 -6.63 -5.41
C GLY A 70 16.93 -7.77 -4.38
N SER A 71 18.04 -8.54 -4.31
CA SER A 71 18.19 -9.62 -3.32
C SER A 71 17.93 -9.16 -1.88
N ALA A 72 17.24 -10.00 -1.08
CA ALA A 72 16.94 -9.71 0.33
C ALA A 72 18.18 -9.63 1.22
N TRP A 73 19.33 -10.15 0.77
CA TRP A 73 20.57 -10.18 1.53
C TRP A 73 21.66 -9.39 0.82
N SER A 74 22.40 -8.61 1.60
CA SER A 74 23.58 -7.90 1.12
C SER A 74 24.78 -8.20 1.99
N TYR A 75 25.90 -8.57 1.34
CA TYR A 75 27.16 -8.77 2.02
C TYR A 75 27.77 -7.43 2.40
N ASP A 76 28.26 -7.33 3.63
CA ASP A 76 29.07 -6.24 4.13
C ASP A 76 30.52 -6.72 4.32
N GLU A 77 31.42 -6.26 3.45
CA GLU A 77 32.84 -6.66 3.48
C GLU A 77 33.54 -6.24 4.78
N HIS A 78 33.07 -5.17 5.43
CA HIS A 78 33.68 -4.65 6.66
C HIS A 78 33.51 -5.61 7.84
N THR A 79 32.30 -6.16 8.00
CA THR A 79 31.96 -7.08 9.09
C THR A 79 32.15 -8.55 8.70
N GLY A 80 32.19 -8.87 7.41
CA GLY A 80 32.24 -10.25 6.92
C GLY A 80 30.89 -10.97 7.04
N GLU A 81 29.80 -10.22 7.22
CA GLU A 81 28.45 -10.74 7.44
C GLU A 81 27.49 -10.23 6.36
N TYR A 82 26.31 -10.87 6.27
CA TYR A 82 25.20 -10.39 5.46
C TYR A 82 24.20 -9.66 6.34
N TYR A 83 23.60 -8.58 5.82
CA TYR A 83 22.45 -7.93 6.44
C TYR A 83 21.20 -8.11 5.57
N LEU A 84 20.04 -8.15 6.24
CA LEU A 84 18.73 -8.24 5.60
C LEU A 84 18.30 -6.87 5.10
N ARG A 85 17.83 -6.82 3.87
CA ARG A 85 17.25 -5.67 3.19
C ARG A 85 16.21 -6.16 2.18
N LEU A 86 14.94 -6.13 2.53
CA LEU A 86 13.85 -6.58 1.65
C LEU A 86 13.70 -5.71 0.40
N PHE A 87 14.33 -4.53 0.40
CA PHE A 87 14.26 -3.53 -0.66
C PHE A 87 15.65 -3.21 -1.24
N ALA A 88 16.00 -1.92 -1.42
CA ALA A 88 17.30 -1.51 -1.92
C ALA A 88 18.42 -1.80 -0.91
N ARG A 89 19.67 -1.88 -1.40
CA ARG A 89 20.87 -2.12 -0.58
C ARG A 89 20.98 -1.11 0.57
N GLU A 90 20.58 0.13 0.29
CA GLU A 90 20.62 1.27 1.20
C GLU A 90 19.47 1.26 2.23
N GLN A 91 18.58 0.25 2.18
CA GLN A 91 17.41 0.11 3.06
C GLN A 91 17.54 -1.17 3.92
N PRO A 92 18.48 -1.23 4.88
CA PRO A 92 18.58 -2.35 5.81
C PRO A 92 17.33 -2.43 6.69
N ASP A 93 16.79 -3.63 6.86
CA ASP A 93 15.61 -3.87 7.68
C ASP A 93 15.90 -3.62 9.17
N LEU A 94 15.03 -2.83 9.82
CA LEU A 94 15.05 -2.68 11.27
C LEU A 94 14.65 -3.99 11.97
N ASN A 95 15.38 -4.35 13.01
CA ASN A 95 15.08 -5.54 13.83
C ASN A 95 14.11 -5.21 14.97
N TRP A 96 12.82 -5.48 14.75
CA TRP A 96 11.75 -5.26 15.74
C TRP A 96 11.77 -6.23 16.92
N GLU A 97 12.57 -7.30 16.85
CA GLU A 97 12.79 -8.18 18.02
C GLU A 97 13.66 -7.50 19.08
N ASN A 98 14.42 -6.44 18.71
CA ASN A 98 15.19 -5.64 19.65
C ASN A 98 14.29 -4.57 20.31
N PRO A 99 14.02 -4.65 21.63
CA PRO A 99 13.15 -3.69 22.31
C PRO A 99 13.68 -2.26 22.28
N ALA A 100 14.99 -2.04 22.08
CA ALA A 100 15.54 -0.70 21.91
C ALA A 100 15.08 -0.08 20.58
N VAL A 101 15.15 -0.84 19.48
CA VAL A 101 14.68 -0.38 18.16
C VAL A 101 13.19 -0.03 18.22
N VAL A 102 12.37 -0.87 18.86
CA VAL A 102 10.93 -0.60 19.01
C VAL A 102 10.68 0.70 19.79
N ARG A 103 11.45 0.97 20.85
CA ARG A 103 11.34 2.23 21.60
C ARG A 103 11.72 3.44 20.75
N GLU A 104 12.83 3.37 20.01
CA GLU A 104 13.24 4.49 19.15
C GLU A 104 12.19 4.78 18.06
N VAL A 105 11.59 3.75 17.46
CA VAL A 105 10.49 3.91 16.50
C VAL A 105 9.28 4.58 17.17
N HIS A 106 8.95 4.18 18.39
CA HIS A 106 7.87 4.81 19.16
C HIS A 106 8.17 6.29 19.45
N ASP A 107 9.41 6.62 19.78
CA ASP A 107 9.84 7.99 20.08
C ASP A 107 9.81 8.87 18.82
N VAL A 108 10.13 8.32 17.63
CA VAL A 108 9.94 9.01 16.34
C VAL A 108 8.46 9.33 16.10
N MET A 109 7.56 8.39 16.35
CA MET A 109 6.12 8.64 16.22
C MET A 109 5.65 9.73 17.20
N ASP A 110 6.04 9.62 18.46
CA ASP A 110 5.67 10.58 19.50
C ASP A 110 6.20 11.99 19.18
N PHE A 111 7.43 12.09 18.65
CA PHE A 111 7.99 13.36 18.17
C PHE A 111 7.06 14.02 17.16
N TRP A 112 6.68 13.34 16.08
CA TRP A 112 5.84 13.94 15.04
C TRP A 112 4.41 14.26 15.52
N LEU A 113 3.82 13.37 16.32
CA LEU A 113 2.50 13.60 16.93
C LEU A 113 2.52 14.82 17.88
N SER A 114 3.60 15.00 18.65
CA SER A 114 3.78 16.17 19.53
C SER A 114 3.90 17.49 18.75
N LYS A 115 4.22 17.43 17.45
CA LYS A 115 4.24 18.58 16.53
C LYS A 115 2.89 18.84 15.85
N GLY A 116 1.87 18.02 16.13
CA GLY A 116 0.52 18.18 15.58
C GLY A 116 0.25 17.39 14.32
N VAL A 117 1.01 16.32 14.03
CA VAL A 117 0.64 15.36 12.98
C VAL A 117 -0.60 14.57 13.45
N ASP A 118 -1.63 14.46 12.59
CA ASP A 118 -2.91 13.82 12.94
C ASP A 118 -2.96 12.30 12.63
N GLY A 119 -1.88 11.72 12.12
CA GLY A 119 -1.82 10.30 11.81
C GLY A 119 -0.65 9.87 10.93
N PHE A 120 -0.56 8.57 10.66
CA PHE A 120 0.51 8.00 9.83
C PHE A 120 -0.03 7.06 8.75
N ARG A 121 0.48 7.23 7.52
CA ARG A 121 0.57 6.13 6.56
C ARG A 121 1.81 5.31 6.91
N MET A 122 1.62 4.04 7.22
CA MET A 122 2.69 3.14 7.64
C MET A 122 3.11 2.27 6.46
N ASP A 123 4.30 2.56 5.94
CA ASP A 123 4.95 1.87 4.84
C ASP A 123 5.17 0.40 5.18
N VAL A 124 4.73 -0.50 4.29
CA VAL A 124 4.91 -1.96 4.36
C VAL A 124 4.87 -2.54 5.78
N ILE A 125 3.91 -2.08 6.57
CA ILE A 125 3.91 -2.25 8.04
C ILE A 125 3.74 -3.70 8.45
N ASN A 126 3.20 -4.53 7.56
CA ASN A 126 3.06 -5.97 7.78
C ASN A 126 4.40 -6.71 7.75
N LEU A 127 5.47 -6.11 7.19
CA LEU A 127 6.77 -6.75 7.05
C LEU A 127 7.63 -6.67 8.33
N ILE A 128 7.19 -5.96 9.37
CA ILE A 128 8.04 -5.65 10.54
C ILE A 128 8.36 -6.86 11.42
N SER A 129 7.56 -7.93 11.35
CA SER A 129 7.80 -9.17 12.11
C SER A 129 8.33 -10.25 11.17
N LYS A 130 9.56 -10.73 11.45
CA LYS A 130 10.19 -11.79 10.67
C LYS A 130 10.05 -13.14 11.36
N THR A 131 9.99 -14.22 10.58
CA THR A 131 9.99 -15.59 11.10
C THR A 131 11.35 -15.91 11.74
N PRO A 132 11.39 -16.37 13.00
CA PRO A 132 12.64 -16.69 13.68
C PRO A 132 13.49 -17.71 12.90
N GLY A 133 14.80 -17.48 12.88
CA GLY A 133 15.76 -18.36 12.20
C GLY A 133 15.91 -18.12 10.69
N PHE A 134 15.14 -17.18 10.11
CA PHE A 134 15.24 -16.78 8.69
C PHE A 134 15.32 -17.99 7.73
N PRO A 135 14.31 -18.89 7.75
CA PRO A 135 14.33 -20.09 6.93
C PRO A 135 14.33 -19.75 5.43
N ASP A 136 14.91 -20.65 4.63
CA ASP A 136 14.83 -20.58 3.17
C ASP A 136 13.37 -20.69 2.71
N ALA A 137 13.02 -19.85 1.74
CA ALA A 137 11.70 -19.90 1.11
C ALA A 137 11.56 -21.17 0.24
N PRO A 138 10.34 -21.71 0.11
CA PRO A 138 10.07 -22.80 -0.82
C PRO A 138 10.45 -22.43 -2.25
N ILE A 139 11.01 -23.40 -2.98
CA ILE A 139 11.26 -23.26 -4.41
C ILE A 139 9.93 -23.25 -5.15
N THR A 140 9.52 -22.07 -5.62
CA THR A 140 8.28 -21.84 -6.38
C THR A 140 8.56 -21.40 -7.82
N ILE A 141 9.77 -20.89 -8.08
CA ILE A 141 10.26 -20.50 -9.40
C ILE A 141 11.46 -21.40 -9.73
N PRO A 142 11.26 -22.53 -10.45
CA PRO A 142 12.25 -23.62 -10.56
C PRO A 142 13.62 -23.27 -11.16
N HIS A 143 13.75 -22.09 -11.77
CA HIS A 143 14.97 -21.64 -12.47
C HIS A 143 15.53 -20.33 -11.92
N ASP A 144 14.96 -19.80 -10.84
CA ASP A 144 15.46 -18.60 -10.20
C ASP A 144 16.29 -18.98 -8.96
N GLU A 145 17.45 -18.36 -8.82
CA GLU A 145 18.32 -18.56 -7.65
C GLU A 145 17.64 -18.03 -6.39
N PHE A 146 16.89 -16.93 -6.52
CA PHE A 146 16.19 -16.29 -5.41
C PHE A 146 14.69 -16.60 -5.48
N GLN A 147 14.09 -16.85 -4.32
CA GLN A 147 12.68 -17.25 -4.22
C GLN A 147 11.88 -16.20 -3.42
N PRO A 148 10.62 -15.95 -3.77
CA PRO A 148 9.75 -15.08 -2.98
C PRO A 148 9.60 -15.58 -1.54
N ALA A 149 10.06 -14.79 -0.58
CA ALA A 149 10.08 -15.16 0.84
C ALA A 149 9.01 -14.46 1.69
N HIS A 150 8.00 -13.83 1.05
CA HIS A 150 6.97 -13.05 1.75
C HIS A 150 6.20 -13.82 2.81
N ILE A 151 6.05 -15.14 2.66
CA ILE A 151 5.46 -16.00 3.70
C ILE A 151 6.20 -15.93 5.06
N HIS A 152 7.46 -15.52 5.07
CA HIS A 152 8.29 -15.44 6.27
C HIS A 152 8.31 -14.06 6.92
N TYR A 153 7.80 -13.03 6.27
CA TYR A 153 7.88 -11.66 6.78
C TYR A 153 6.58 -10.85 6.61
N ALA A 154 5.73 -11.14 5.61
CA ALA A 154 4.52 -10.37 5.33
C ALA A 154 3.40 -10.54 6.37
N TYR A 155 3.46 -11.58 7.18
CA TYR A 155 2.54 -11.77 8.29
C TYR A 155 3.22 -12.50 9.45
N GLY A 156 4.29 -11.89 9.97
CA GLY A 156 5.11 -12.51 10.99
C GLY A 156 4.42 -12.73 12.34
N PRO A 157 4.98 -13.62 13.18
CA PRO A 157 4.33 -14.12 14.39
C PRO A 157 4.02 -13.05 15.44
N ARG A 158 4.78 -11.93 15.44
CA ARG A 158 4.63 -10.84 16.41
C ARG A 158 4.04 -9.57 15.79
N LEU A 159 3.60 -9.60 14.53
CA LEU A 159 3.07 -8.42 13.83
C LEU A 159 2.01 -7.68 14.66
N HIS A 160 0.97 -8.40 15.09
CA HIS A 160 -0.12 -7.83 15.88
C HIS A 160 0.31 -7.28 17.25
N GLU A 161 1.37 -7.82 17.85
CA GLU A 161 1.92 -7.29 19.09
C GLU A 161 2.53 -5.90 18.85
N PHE A 162 3.32 -5.77 17.78
CA PHE A 162 3.91 -4.50 17.38
C PHE A 162 2.86 -3.47 16.97
N LEU A 163 1.85 -3.87 16.19
CA LEU A 163 0.74 -2.97 15.80
C LEU A 163 -0.01 -2.41 17.01
N ARG A 164 -0.28 -3.23 18.04
CA ARG A 164 -0.85 -2.75 19.32
C ARG A 164 0.10 -1.82 20.08
N GLY A 165 1.42 -2.01 19.92
CA GLY A 165 2.43 -1.09 20.41
C GLY A 165 2.27 0.31 19.82
N LEU A 166 2.22 0.40 18.49
CA LEU A 166 2.04 1.64 17.75
C LEU A 166 0.68 2.29 18.05
N ARG A 167 -0.39 1.50 18.13
CA ARG A 167 -1.73 2.00 18.46
C ARG A 167 -1.79 2.75 19.79
N ARG A 168 -1.11 2.23 20.83
CA ARG A 168 -1.05 2.89 22.14
C ARG A 168 -0.44 4.29 22.09
N ILE A 169 0.37 4.60 21.08
CA ILE A 169 0.91 5.95 20.87
C ILE A 169 -0.15 6.81 20.19
N LEU A 170 -0.71 6.34 19.08
CA LEU A 170 -1.73 7.06 18.30
C LEU A 170 -2.94 7.47 19.16
N ASP A 171 -3.41 6.57 20.03
CA ASP A 171 -4.56 6.82 20.92
C ASP A 171 -4.33 7.99 21.88
N LYS A 172 -3.08 8.34 22.22
CA LYS A 172 -2.78 9.50 23.08
C LYS A 172 -3.10 10.83 22.39
N TYR A 173 -3.14 10.84 21.06
CA TYR A 173 -3.25 12.04 20.23
C TYR A 173 -4.53 12.08 19.38
N ASP A 174 -5.44 11.10 19.51
CA ASP A 174 -6.59 10.91 18.61
C ASP A 174 -6.19 10.80 17.13
N ALA A 175 -5.00 10.23 16.88
CA ALA A 175 -4.39 10.13 15.57
C ALA A 175 -4.82 8.85 14.83
N PHE A 176 -4.91 8.92 13.50
CA PHE A 176 -5.28 7.76 12.67
C PHE A 176 -4.05 7.02 12.10
N SER A 177 -4.27 5.78 11.65
CA SER A 177 -3.28 5.02 10.89
C SER A 177 -3.89 4.32 9.68
N VAL A 178 -3.16 4.34 8.58
CA VAL A 178 -3.40 3.49 7.41
C VAL A 178 -2.15 2.66 7.14
N GLY A 179 -2.29 1.34 7.13
CA GLY A 179 -1.20 0.43 6.80
C GLY A 179 -1.16 0.11 5.32
N GLU A 180 0.04 0.09 4.76
CA GLU A 180 0.30 -0.61 3.52
C GLU A 180 0.69 -2.06 3.86
N MET A 181 -0.05 -3.04 3.33
CA MET A 181 0.14 -4.46 3.66
C MET A 181 0.18 -5.34 2.40
N PRO A 182 1.27 -5.33 1.61
CA PRO A 182 1.44 -6.21 0.45
C PRO A 182 1.48 -7.69 0.84
N TRP A 183 1.05 -8.57 -0.08
CA TRP A 183 1.06 -10.03 0.08
C TRP A 183 0.22 -10.56 1.26
N VAL A 184 -0.85 -9.86 1.62
CA VAL A 184 -1.85 -10.33 2.59
C VAL A 184 -3.15 -10.60 1.85
N ASP A 185 -3.31 -11.83 1.38
CA ASP A 185 -4.45 -12.24 0.54
C ASP A 185 -5.64 -12.78 1.36
N ASP A 186 -5.39 -13.23 2.59
CA ASP A 186 -6.44 -13.75 3.48
C ASP A 186 -7.17 -12.60 4.17
N GLU A 187 -8.48 -12.52 3.92
CA GLU A 187 -9.39 -11.55 4.51
C GLU A 187 -9.35 -11.58 6.05
N ARG A 188 -9.11 -12.76 6.63
CA ARG A 188 -9.00 -12.96 8.08
C ARG A 188 -7.75 -12.31 8.66
N ASP A 189 -6.68 -12.24 7.88
CA ASP A 189 -5.44 -11.61 8.33
C ASP A 189 -5.52 -10.09 8.22
N VAL A 190 -6.16 -9.60 7.15
CA VAL A 190 -6.51 -8.18 7.01
C VAL A 190 -7.35 -7.70 8.19
N ILE A 191 -8.44 -8.40 8.51
CA ILE A 191 -9.38 -7.93 9.53
C ILE A 191 -8.80 -7.96 10.94
N ARG A 192 -7.87 -8.88 11.23
CA ARG A 192 -7.17 -8.91 12.52
C ARG A 192 -6.33 -7.65 12.77
N ALA A 193 -5.89 -6.99 11.70
CA ALA A 193 -5.12 -5.75 11.76
C ALA A 193 -6.00 -4.48 11.83
N VAL A 194 -7.24 -4.51 11.33
CA VAL A 194 -8.08 -3.28 11.17
C VAL A 194 -9.44 -3.30 11.86
N ALA A 195 -9.91 -4.45 12.37
CA ALA A 195 -11.17 -4.47 13.11
C ALA A 195 -11.09 -3.56 14.33
N ALA A 196 -12.11 -2.72 14.54
CA ALA A 196 -12.00 -1.60 15.47
C ALA A 196 -11.78 -2.03 16.93
N ASP A 197 -12.25 -3.21 17.32
CA ASP A 197 -12.07 -3.81 18.65
C ASP A 197 -10.66 -4.38 18.89
N ARG A 198 -9.89 -4.61 17.82
CA ARG A 198 -8.51 -5.12 17.89
C ARG A 198 -7.54 -4.07 18.38
N MET A 199 -7.88 -2.79 18.23
CA MET A 199 -7.04 -1.66 18.62
C MET A 199 -5.62 -1.79 18.01
N GLU A 200 -5.58 -2.00 16.70
CA GLU A 200 -4.35 -2.04 15.89
C GLU A 200 -4.39 -0.86 14.90
N LEU A 201 -4.49 -1.10 13.60
CA LEU A 201 -4.61 -0.04 12.59
C LEU A 201 -6.07 0.42 12.43
N ASN A 202 -6.29 1.61 11.87
CA ASN A 202 -7.66 2.05 11.53
C ASN A 202 -8.14 1.48 10.19
N MET A 203 -7.24 1.35 9.22
CA MET A 203 -7.52 0.81 7.89
C MET A 203 -6.22 0.35 7.21
N ILE A 204 -6.35 -0.34 6.08
CA ILE A 204 -5.22 -0.69 5.21
C ILE A 204 -5.54 -0.37 3.74
N PHE A 205 -4.50 -0.19 2.94
CA PHE A 205 -4.61 -0.21 1.48
C PHE A 205 -4.81 -1.64 0.99
N GLN A 206 -5.95 -1.89 0.34
CA GLN A 206 -6.26 -3.20 -0.23
C GLN A 206 -5.46 -3.45 -1.51
N MET A 207 -4.74 -4.56 -1.55
CA MET A 207 -3.84 -4.87 -2.66
C MET A 207 -4.51 -5.65 -3.80
N ASP A 208 -5.71 -6.21 -3.58
CA ASP A 208 -6.49 -6.90 -4.63
C ASP A 208 -6.76 -6.02 -5.85
N ILE A 209 -7.04 -4.72 -5.65
CA ILE A 209 -7.27 -3.78 -6.75
C ILE A 209 -5.95 -3.39 -7.44
N VAL A 210 -4.84 -3.41 -6.69
CA VAL A 210 -3.48 -3.15 -7.18
C VAL A 210 -2.96 -4.32 -8.01
N SER A 211 -3.35 -5.56 -7.71
CA SER A 211 -2.86 -6.76 -8.41
C SER A 211 -3.84 -7.29 -9.47
N ILE A 212 -4.94 -6.59 -9.73
CA ILE A 212 -6.02 -7.05 -10.63
C ILE A 212 -5.51 -7.45 -12.02
N ASP A 213 -4.54 -6.71 -12.55
CA ASP A 213 -3.93 -6.89 -13.87
C ASP A 213 -2.49 -7.43 -13.79
N TYR A 214 -2.05 -7.94 -12.63
CA TYR A 214 -0.78 -8.63 -12.51
C TYR A 214 -0.90 -10.04 -13.10
N GLY A 215 0.09 -10.39 -13.90
CA GLY A 215 0.27 -11.65 -14.59
C GLY A 215 1.06 -12.66 -13.77
N PRO A 216 1.38 -13.82 -14.36
CA PRO A 216 2.01 -14.93 -13.65
C PRO A 216 3.39 -14.57 -13.08
N GLU A 217 4.10 -13.61 -13.66
CA GLU A 217 5.44 -13.17 -13.21
C GLU A 217 5.38 -11.88 -12.37
N GLY A 218 4.19 -11.49 -11.90
CA GLY A 218 4.00 -10.35 -10.99
C GLY A 218 3.72 -9.03 -11.69
N LYS A 219 4.12 -7.92 -11.04
CA LYS A 219 3.75 -6.53 -11.38
C LYS A 219 4.04 -6.13 -12.83
N PHE A 220 5.15 -6.63 -13.39
CA PHE A 220 5.62 -6.27 -14.73
C PHE A 220 5.18 -7.26 -15.82
N SER A 221 4.41 -8.28 -15.45
CA SER A 221 3.76 -9.20 -16.37
C SER A 221 2.28 -8.80 -16.47
N PRO A 222 1.77 -8.36 -17.63
CA PRO A 222 0.39 -7.90 -17.72
C PRO A 222 -0.61 -9.07 -17.83
N LYS A 223 -1.76 -8.93 -17.18
CA LYS A 223 -2.92 -9.82 -17.32
C LYS A 223 -4.19 -9.02 -17.65
N PRO A 224 -5.00 -9.45 -18.63
CA PRO A 224 -6.30 -8.85 -18.86
C PRO A 224 -7.22 -8.98 -17.64
N TRP A 225 -8.04 -7.97 -17.39
CA TRP A 225 -9.08 -7.98 -16.36
C TRP A 225 -10.43 -7.56 -16.97
N THR A 226 -11.51 -7.81 -16.23
CA THR A 226 -12.87 -7.48 -16.68
C THR A 226 -13.59 -6.63 -15.64
N LEU A 227 -14.57 -5.82 -16.07
CA LEU A 227 -15.40 -5.04 -15.14
C LEU A 227 -16.07 -5.92 -14.06
N PRO A 228 -16.58 -7.12 -14.35
CA PRO A 228 -17.01 -8.06 -13.30
C PRO A 228 -15.94 -8.38 -12.25
N SER A 229 -14.69 -8.58 -12.65
CA SER A 229 -13.58 -8.82 -11.71
C SER A 229 -13.34 -7.62 -10.78
N LEU A 230 -13.34 -6.40 -11.33
CA LEU A 230 -13.22 -5.17 -10.53
C LEU A 230 -14.40 -5.03 -9.55
N LYS A 231 -15.63 -5.27 -10.02
CA LYS A 231 -16.83 -5.21 -9.17
C LYS A 231 -16.77 -6.23 -8.04
N ALA A 232 -16.32 -7.45 -8.32
CA ALA A 232 -16.20 -8.51 -7.31
C ALA A 232 -15.20 -8.11 -6.19
N ILE A 233 -14.07 -7.50 -6.55
CA ILE A 233 -13.08 -7.00 -5.57
C ILE A 233 -13.71 -5.91 -4.68
N VAL A 234 -14.38 -4.93 -5.29
CA VAL A 234 -15.04 -3.85 -4.54
C VAL A 234 -16.15 -4.38 -3.63
N GLU A 235 -17.02 -5.24 -4.15
CA GLU A 235 -18.12 -5.84 -3.40
C GLU A 235 -17.62 -6.66 -2.22
N LYS A 236 -16.57 -7.46 -2.43
CA LYS A 236 -15.88 -8.22 -1.38
C LYS A 236 -15.45 -7.30 -0.23
N TRP A 237 -14.65 -6.27 -0.49
CA TRP A 237 -14.09 -5.44 0.58
C TRP A 237 -15.09 -4.49 1.22
N GLN A 238 -16.05 -3.95 0.45
CA GLN A 238 -17.15 -3.15 1.00
C GLN A 238 -18.00 -3.97 1.98
N THR A 239 -18.34 -5.21 1.62
CA THR A 239 -19.17 -6.09 2.44
C THR A 239 -18.39 -6.66 3.62
N TYR A 240 -17.18 -7.15 3.39
CA TYR A 240 -16.37 -7.82 4.41
C TYR A 240 -15.95 -6.87 5.53
N MET A 241 -15.50 -5.65 5.20
CA MET A 241 -15.15 -4.66 6.23
C MET A 241 -16.36 -4.26 7.06
N TYR A 242 -17.51 -4.02 6.42
CA TYR A 242 -18.74 -3.66 7.13
C TYR A 242 -19.16 -4.75 8.12
N ASN A 243 -19.18 -6.01 7.67
CA ASN A 243 -19.65 -7.14 8.48
C ASN A 243 -18.71 -7.50 9.63
N ASN A 244 -17.43 -7.13 9.55
CA ASN A 244 -16.41 -7.50 10.54
C ASN A 244 -15.85 -6.29 11.31
N ASN A 245 -16.59 -5.18 11.35
CA ASN A 245 -16.20 -3.98 12.11
C ASN A 245 -14.85 -3.37 11.69
N GLY A 246 -14.49 -3.51 10.41
CA GLY A 246 -13.33 -2.88 9.79
C GLY A 246 -13.67 -1.55 9.10
N TRP A 247 -12.67 -0.96 8.43
CA TRP A 247 -12.81 0.25 7.63
C TRP A 247 -11.93 0.20 6.37
N ASN A 248 -12.45 0.70 5.25
CA ASN A 248 -11.74 0.70 3.97
C ASN A 248 -10.93 1.98 3.77
N ALA A 249 -9.72 1.85 3.19
CA ALA A 249 -9.06 2.92 2.47
C ALA A 249 -9.41 2.80 0.98
N LEU A 250 -10.02 3.83 0.41
CA LEU A 250 -10.49 3.86 -0.97
C LEU A 250 -9.47 4.62 -1.82
N PHE A 251 -8.83 3.95 -2.77
CA PHE A 251 -7.82 4.56 -3.63
C PHE A 251 -7.80 3.89 -5.01
N LEU A 252 -7.31 4.61 -6.01
CA LEU A 252 -7.03 4.08 -7.35
C LEU A 252 -5.61 4.42 -7.84
N GLU A 253 -4.98 5.40 -7.20
CA GLU A 253 -3.64 5.89 -7.50
C GLU A 253 -2.90 6.11 -6.18
N ASN A 254 -1.60 5.91 -6.24
CA ASN A 254 -0.61 6.38 -5.28
C ASN A 254 0.70 6.55 -6.07
N HIS A 255 1.82 6.70 -5.39
CA HIS A 255 3.10 6.84 -6.07
C HIS A 255 3.63 5.59 -6.79
N ASP A 256 3.17 4.39 -6.42
CA ASP A 256 3.66 3.11 -6.96
C ASP A 256 2.76 2.54 -8.04
N GLN A 257 1.62 3.19 -8.27
CA GLN A 257 0.61 2.77 -9.23
C GLN A 257 0.65 3.64 -10.49
N SER A 258 0.32 3.01 -11.61
CA SER A 258 0.02 3.74 -12.85
C SER A 258 -1.26 4.58 -12.72
N ARG A 259 -1.43 5.55 -13.62
CA ARG A 259 -2.58 6.47 -13.58
C ARG A 259 -3.88 5.74 -13.88
N SER A 260 -4.88 5.97 -13.05
CA SER A 260 -6.15 5.26 -13.06
C SER A 260 -6.90 5.41 -14.39
N VAL A 261 -6.85 6.58 -15.02
CA VAL A 261 -7.47 6.83 -16.33
C VAL A 261 -6.84 5.99 -17.45
N SER A 262 -5.53 5.75 -17.39
CA SER A 262 -4.82 4.91 -18.36
C SER A 262 -5.00 3.42 -18.07
N ARG A 263 -5.13 3.06 -16.79
CA ARG A 263 -5.21 1.66 -16.34
C ARG A 263 -6.62 1.06 -16.43
N PHE A 264 -7.63 1.82 -15.99
CA PHE A 264 -9.00 1.31 -15.81
C PHE A 264 -9.96 1.67 -16.96
N THR A 265 -9.49 2.43 -17.97
CA THR A 265 -10.31 2.83 -19.10
C THR A 265 -9.53 2.74 -20.41
N PRO A 266 -10.20 2.62 -21.58
CA PRO A 266 -9.51 2.74 -22.85
C PRO A 266 -8.87 4.13 -22.96
N HIS A 267 -7.54 4.18 -23.08
CA HIS A 267 -6.81 5.44 -23.17
C HIS A 267 -7.19 6.20 -24.46
N ARG A 268 -8.12 7.15 -24.32
CA ARG A 268 -8.59 8.00 -25.41
C ARG A 268 -8.52 9.47 -24.96
N PRO A 269 -7.58 10.27 -25.50
CA PRO A 269 -7.42 11.66 -25.10
C PRO A 269 -8.73 12.48 -25.16
N THR A 270 -9.56 12.22 -26.17
CA THR A 270 -10.86 12.89 -26.37
C THR A 270 -11.90 12.59 -25.29
N SER A 271 -11.78 11.47 -24.58
CA SER A 271 -12.72 11.02 -23.55
C SER A 271 -12.16 11.08 -22.13
N ARG A 272 -10.92 11.56 -21.94
CA ARG A 272 -10.19 11.51 -20.65
C ARG A 272 -10.96 12.18 -19.50
N LYS A 273 -11.61 13.31 -19.77
CA LYS A 273 -12.44 14.00 -18.76
C LYS A 273 -13.59 13.11 -18.25
N TYR A 274 -14.29 12.42 -19.16
CA TYR A 274 -15.40 11.54 -18.80
C TYR A 274 -14.90 10.30 -18.06
N ALA A 275 -13.79 9.71 -18.49
CA ALA A 275 -13.12 8.61 -17.80
C ALA A 275 -12.74 8.99 -16.36
N ALA A 276 -12.04 10.11 -16.17
CA ALA A 276 -11.65 10.60 -14.86
C ALA A 276 -12.87 10.86 -13.95
N THR A 277 -13.92 11.51 -14.49
CA THR A 277 -15.15 11.81 -13.73
C THR A 277 -15.88 10.53 -13.33
N MET A 278 -15.94 9.54 -14.22
CA MET A 278 -16.54 8.23 -13.94
C MET A 278 -15.76 7.50 -12.84
N LEU A 279 -14.43 7.45 -12.92
CA LEU A 279 -13.59 6.83 -11.88
C LEU A 279 -13.71 7.54 -10.53
N ALA A 280 -13.74 8.88 -10.52
CA ALA A 280 -13.95 9.66 -9.31
C ALA A 280 -15.32 9.38 -8.68
N THR A 281 -16.38 9.27 -9.49
CA THR A 281 -17.72 8.90 -9.02
C THR A 281 -17.73 7.47 -8.47
N PHE A 282 -17.04 6.54 -9.14
CA PHE A 282 -16.95 5.15 -8.75
C PHE A 282 -16.25 4.97 -7.40
N ILE A 283 -15.12 5.64 -7.16
CA ILE A 283 -14.37 5.48 -5.89
C ILE A 283 -14.94 6.34 -4.77
N GLY A 284 -15.39 7.56 -5.06
CA GLY A 284 -15.83 8.54 -4.06
C GLY A 284 -17.21 8.28 -3.46
N LEU A 285 -18.02 7.38 -4.04
CA LEU A 285 -19.35 7.03 -3.53
C LEU A 285 -19.39 5.67 -2.79
N GLN A 286 -18.23 5.18 -2.35
CA GLN A 286 -18.11 3.95 -1.55
C GLN A 286 -17.97 4.27 -0.05
N ALA A 287 -18.16 3.26 0.81
CA ALA A 287 -17.93 3.40 2.24
C ALA A 287 -16.45 3.19 2.57
N GLY A 288 -15.79 4.24 3.07
CA GLY A 288 -14.38 4.23 3.44
C GLY A 288 -13.79 5.63 3.41
N THR A 289 -12.51 5.74 3.78
CA THR A 289 -11.75 6.99 3.69
C THR A 289 -11.16 7.11 2.29
N LEU A 290 -11.45 8.20 1.59
CA LEU A 290 -11.00 8.43 0.21
C LEU A 290 -9.56 8.94 0.19
N PHE A 291 -8.71 8.34 -0.66
CA PHE A 291 -7.35 8.76 -0.95
C PHE A 291 -7.25 9.19 -2.43
N ILE A 292 -6.73 10.38 -2.69
CA ILE A 292 -6.58 10.97 -4.03
C ILE A 292 -5.11 11.28 -4.28
N TYR A 293 -4.49 10.72 -5.31
CA TYR A 293 -3.08 11.00 -5.61
C TYR A 293 -2.89 12.23 -6.49
N GLN A 294 -1.74 12.91 -6.38
CA GLN A 294 -1.47 14.16 -7.09
C GLN A 294 -1.56 14.01 -8.61
N GLY A 295 -2.41 14.81 -9.22
CA GLY A 295 -2.71 14.76 -10.64
C GLY A 295 -3.88 13.85 -11.01
N GLN A 296 -4.38 13.01 -10.09
CA GLN A 296 -5.58 12.20 -10.31
C GLN A 296 -6.81 13.10 -10.53
N GLU A 297 -6.90 14.20 -9.78
CA GLU A 297 -7.92 15.25 -9.91
C GLU A 297 -7.89 15.92 -11.29
N LEU A 298 -6.71 15.96 -11.93
CA LEU A 298 -6.50 16.52 -13.26
C LEU A 298 -6.75 15.49 -14.36
N GLY A 299 -6.98 14.23 -13.99
CA GLY A 299 -7.02 13.10 -14.91
C GLY A 299 -5.70 12.92 -15.65
N MET A 300 -4.56 13.07 -14.95
CA MET A 300 -3.23 12.79 -15.52
C MET A 300 -3.18 11.36 -16.06
N ALA A 301 -2.54 11.18 -17.21
CA ALA A 301 -2.35 9.87 -17.85
C ALA A 301 -0.92 9.37 -17.63
N ASN A 302 -0.69 8.08 -17.92
CA ASN A 302 0.64 7.48 -17.92
C ASN A 302 1.62 8.25 -18.82
N LEU A 303 2.91 8.06 -18.54
CA LEU A 303 3.99 8.51 -19.41
C LEU A 303 3.80 7.97 -20.84
N PRO A 304 4.22 8.70 -21.88
CA PRO A 304 4.14 8.23 -23.25
C PRO A 304 4.96 6.96 -23.48
N GLU A 305 4.42 5.99 -24.23
CA GLU A 305 5.13 4.77 -24.63
C GLU A 305 6.42 5.04 -25.41
N SER A 306 6.52 6.20 -26.05
CA SER A 306 7.69 6.60 -26.84
C SER A 306 8.90 7.01 -25.99
N TRP A 307 8.77 7.13 -24.68
CA TRP A 307 9.87 7.50 -23.81
C TRP A 307 10.84 6.32 -23.64
N PRO A 308 12.16 6.54 -23.82
CA PRO A 308 13.11 5.45 -23.70
C PRO A 308 13.37 5.12 -22.22
N THR A 309 13.89 3.91 -21.95
CA THR A 309 14.05 3.38 -20.58
C THR A 309 14.90 4.29 -19.68
N GLU A 310 15.86 5.03 -20.24
CA GLU A 310 16.73 5.95 -19.49
C GLU A 310 15.97 7.12 -18.84
N GLU A 311 14.75 7.42 -19.30
CA GLU A 311 13.87 8.43 -18.69
C GLU A 311 13.15 7.92 -17.45
N TYR A 312 13.07 6.60 -17.25
CA TYR A 312 12.49 6.00 -16.05
C TYR A 312 13.53 6.07 -14.92
N LYS A 313 13.28 6.91 -13.90
CA LYS A 313 14.26 7.12 -12.81
C LYS A 313 14.09 6.15 -11.65
N ASP A 314 12.97 5.43 -11.62
CA ASP A 314 12.66 4.46 -10.59
C ASP A 314 13.64 3.27 -10.61
N VAL A 315 14.17 2.94 -9.43
CA VAL A 315 15.14 1.87 -9.26
C VAL A 315 14.53 0.49 -9.50
N GLU A 316 13.22 0.30 -9.21
CA GLU A 316 12.52 -0.97 -9.46
C GLU A 316 12.52 -1.26 -10.95
N THR A 317 12.06 -0.27 -11.73
CA THR A 317 12.04 -0.33 -13.19
C THR A 317 13.43 -0.55 -13.77
N GLN A 318 14.43 0.23 -13.32
CA GLN A 318 15.81 0.11 -13.83
C GLN A 318 16.44 -1.25 -13.50
N THR A 319 16.23 -1.74 -12.28
CA THR A 319 16.79 -3.02 -11.82
C THR A 319 16.16 -4.18 -12.59
N LEU A 320 14.83 -4.18 -12.73
CA LEU A 320 14.16 -5.21 -13.50
C LEU A 320 14.57 -5.20 -14.97
N TYR A 321 14.69 -4.02 -15.58
CA TYR A 321 15.15 -3.90 -16.96
C TYR A 321 16.56 -4.49 -17.12
N GLN A 322 17.48 -4.15 -16.21
CA GLN A 322 18.83 -4.70 -16.22
C GLN A 322 18.86 -6.23 -16.04
N LEU A 323 18.06 -6.77 -15.12
CA LEU A 323 17.93 -8.22 -14.93
C LEU A 323 17.38 -8.90 -16.19
N SER A 324 16.38 -8.31 -16.82
CA SER A 324 15.73 -8.86 -18.02
C SER A 324 16.65 -8.84 -19.25
N VAL A 325 17.45 -7.77 -19.41
CA VAL A 325 18.40 -7.63 -20.53
C VAL A 325 19.64 -8.51 -20.33
N ASN A 326 20.17 -8.61 -19.11
CA ASN A 326 21.42 -9.32 -18.83
C ASN A 326 21.23 -10.83 -18.51
N ALA A 327 20.01 -11.28 -18.20
CA ALA A 327 19.67 -12.67 -17.98
C ALA A 327 18.44 -13.10 -18.82
N PRO A 328 18.58 -13.23 -20.17
CA PRO A 328 17.46 -13.47 -21.09
C PRO A 328 16.76 -14.84 -20.91
N SER A 329 17.24 -15.70 -20.02
CA SER A 329 16.58 -16.97 -19.68
C SER A 329 15.39 -16.82 -18.71
N VAL A 330 15.18 -15.64 -18.10
CA VAL A 330 14.23 -15.50 -16.98
C VAL A 330 12.95 -14.72 -17.33
N LEU A 331 12.92 -13.83 -18.34
CA LEU A 331 11.74 -12.91 -18.47
C LEU A 331 11.26 -12.56 -19.88
N ILE A 332 11.93 -13.01 -20.97
CA ILE A 332 11.54 -12.54 -22.31
C ILE A 332 11.57 -13.69 -23.30
N ARG A 333 10.42 -14.32 -23.53
CA ARG A 333 10.20 -15.04 -24.79
C ARG A 333 9.08 -14.52 -25.67
N ASP A 334 8.16 -13.66 -25.22
CA ASP A 334 7.07 -13.18 -26.09
C ASP A 334 6.64 -11.71 -25.82
N MET A 335 7.56 -10.74 -25.91
CA MET A 335 7.22 -9.29 -25.78
C MET A 335 7.78 -8.40 -26.90
N PHE A 336 7.54 -8.76 -28.17
CA PHE A 336 7.51 -7.82 -29.28
C PHE A 336 6.29 -8.06 -30.17
#